data_AF-A0A3G9CVW5-F1
#
_entry.id   AF-A0A3G9CVW5-F1
#
_cell.length_a   1.000
_cell.length_b   1.000
_cell.length_c   1.000
_cell.angle_alpha   90.00
_cell.angle_beta   90.00
_cell.angle_gamma   90.00
#
_symmetry.space_group_name_H-M   'P 1'
#
loop_
_entity.id
_entity.type
_entity.pdbx_description
1 polymer ?
#
loop_
_entity_poly.entity_id
_entity_poly.type
_entity_poly.pdbx_seq_one_letter_code
_entity_poly.pdbx_strand_id
1 'polypeptide(L)' 'MMPLSEKYIVKAFNADELAFEAGSRLSMNVVMVGAVSGYLPIPKETLLESIKALVPQKMVEVNLRAFEAGKQKVEES' A
#
# COMPACT_ATOMS: atom_id res chain seq x y z
N MET A 1 -4.58 28.32 2.31
CA MET A 1 -3.88 27.21 1.63
C MET A 1 -4.89 26.59 0.67
N MET A 2 -4.59 26.51 -0.64
CA MET A 2 -5.49 25.83 -1.58
C MET A 2 -5.48 24.32 -1.32
N PRO A 3 -6.62 23.61 -1.40
CA PRO A 3 -6.69 22.15 -1.33
C PRO A 3 -5.79 21.48 -2.37
N LEU A 4 -5.18 20.34 -2.02
CA LEU A 4 -4.33 19.57 -2.95
C LEU A 4 -5.07 19.15 -4.23
N SER A 5 -6.38 18.90 -4.12
CA SER A 5 -7.25 18.51 -5.23
C SER A 5 -7.43 19.59 -6.31
N GLU A 6 -7.11 20.86 -6.00
CA GLU A 6 -7.14 21.93 -7.01
C GLU A 6 -5.89 21.90 -7.93
N LYS A 7 -4.80 21.25 -7.48
CA LYS A 7 -3.53 21.21 -8.22
C LYS A 7 -3.14 19.80 -8.69
N TYR A 8 -3.60 18.76 -8.01
CA TYR A 8 -3.19 17.39 -8.25
C TYR A 8 -4.39 16.44 -8.26
N ILE A 9 -4.22 15.30 -8.93
CA ILE A 9 -5.13 14.17 -8.78
C ILE A 9 -4.90 13.57 -7.39
N VAL A 10 -5.93 13.55 -6.55
CA VAL A 10 -5.87 13.04 -5.18
C VAL A 10 -6.72 11.78 -5.09
N LYS A 11 -6.08 10.67 -4.73
CA LYS A 11 -6.75 9.39 -4.41
C LYS A 11 -6.65 9.16 -2.90
N ALA A 12 -7.74 9.42 -2.18
CA ALA A 12 -7.81 9.29 -0.73
C ALA A 12 -8.60 8.03 -0.33
N PHE A 13 -8.08 7.28 0.64
CA PHE A 13 -8.73 6.10 1.21
C PHE A 13 -8.21 5.84 2.63
N ASN A 14 -8.93 5.04 3.41
CA ASN A 14 -8.52 4.66 4.76
C ASN A 14 -7.55 3.46 4.72
N ALA A 15 -6.25 3.74 4.74
CA ALA A 15 -5.22 2.70 4.72
C ALA A 15 -5.13 1.88 6.01
N ASP A 16 -5.50 2.47 7.15
CA ASP A 16 -5.49 1.81 8.45
C ASP A 16 -6.60 0.74 8.55
N GLU A 17 -7.78 1.01 7.97
CA GLU A 17 -8.85 0.00 7.82
C GLU A 17 -8.42 -1.16 6.92
N LEU A 18 -7.84 -0.88 5.74
CA LEU A 18 -7.35 -1.94 4.85
C LEU A 18 -6.25 -2.79 5.51
N ALA A 19 -5.36 -2.16 6.30
CA ALA A 19 -4.33 -2.87 7.04
C ALA A 19 -4.91 -3.76 8.15
N PHE A 20 -5.95 -3.26 8.83
CA PHE A 20 -6.69 -4.04 9.81
C PHE A 20 -7.35 -5.27 9.17
N GLU A 21 -8.03 -5.10 8.03
CA GLU A 21 -8.64 -6.19 7.26
C GLU A 21 -7.60 -7.18 6.72
N ALA A 22 -6.42 -6.70 6.33
CA ALA A 22 -5.29 -7.55 5.95
C ALA A 22 -4.72 -8.37 7.12
N GLY A 23 -5.07 -8.03 8.37
CA GLY A 23 -4.73 -8.77 9.58
C GLY A 23 -3.71 -8.09 10.49
N SER A 24 -3.25 -6.87 10.17
CA SER A 24 -2.42 -6.08 11.08
C SER A 24 -2.42 -4.60 10.73
N ARG A 25 -2.89 -3.75 11.66
CA ARG A 25 -2.78 -2.27 11.53
C ARG A 25 -1.34 -1.79 11.34
N LEU A 26 -0.36 -2.55 11.84
CA LEU A 26 1.07 -2.24 11.65
C LEU A 26 1.52 -2.33 10.18
N SER A 27 0.72 -2.96 9.31
CA SER A 27 0.98 -3.06 7.87
C SER A 27 0.42 -1.89 7.05
N MET A 28 -0.12 -0.85 7.68
CA MET A 28 -0.65 0.35 7.01
C MET A 28 0.36 1.00 6.06
N ASN A 29 1.64 1.04 6.45
CA ASN A 29 2.68 1.55 5.57
C ASN A 29 2.82 0.71 4.28
N VAL A 30 2.65 -0.61 4.36
CA VAL A 30 2.71 -1.51 3.21
C VAL A 30 1.46 -1.38 2.33
N VAL A 31 0.28 -1.10 2.90
CA VAL A 31 -0.90 -0.66 2.13
C VAL A 31 -0.56 0.57 1.30
N MET A 32 0.06 1.58 1.92
CA MET A 32 0.44 2.80 1.20
C MET A 32 1.49 2.54 0.10
N VAL A 33 2.46 1.65 0.32
CA VAL A 33 3.43 1.21 -0.70
C VAL A 33 2.72 0.54 -1.88
N GLY A 34 1.76 -0.34 -1.61
CA GLY A 34 0.91 -0.95 -2.63
C GLY A 34 0.15 0.07 -3.47
N ALA A 35 -0.47 1.05 -2.80
CA ALA A 35 -1.24 2.12 -3.43
C ALA A 35 -0.43 2.98 -4.40
N VAL A 36 0.84 3.27 -4.08
CA VAL A 36 1.70 4.07 -4.97
C VAL A 36 2.45 3.23 -5.99
N SER A 37 2.47 1.89 -5.87
CA SER A 37 3.34 1.00 -6.64
C SER A 37 3.19 1.13 -8.15
N GLY A 38 1.97 1.40 -8.65
CA GLY A 38 1.71 1.60 -10.09
C GLY A 38 2.25 2.91 -10.67
N TYR A 39 2.65 3.87 -9.84
CA TYR A 39 3.19 5.17 -10.26
C TYR A 39 4.71 5.24 -10.12
N LEU A 40 5.34 4.23 -9.52
CA LEU A 40 6.79 4.20 -9.32
C LEU A 40 7.48 3.53 -10.51
N PRO A 41 8.67 4.00 -10.92
CA PRO A 41 9.51 3.30 -11.90
C PRO A 41 10.24 2.11 -11.27
N ILE A 42 9.53 1.28 -10.50
CA ILE A 42 10.07 0.13 -9.77
C ILE A 42 9.19 -1.09 -10.10
N PRO A 43 9.78 -2.23 -10.53
CA PRO A 43 9.01 -3.44 -10.76
C PRO A 43 8.25 -3.90 -9.51
N LYS A 44 7.04 -4.41 -9.69
CA LYS A 44 6.20 -4.94 -8.60
C LYS A 44 6.97 -6.00 -7.82
N GLU A 45 7.65 -6.90 -8.52
CA GLU A 45 8.39 -8.02 -7.96
C GLU A 45 9.50 -7.52 -7.02
N THR A 46 10.21 -6.45 -7.39
CA THR A 46 11.22 -5.82 -6.55
C THR A 46 10.63 -5.28 -5.24
N LEU A 47 9.44 -4.69 -5.28
CA LEU A 47 8.75 -4.22 -4.07
C LEU A 47 8.32 -5.40 -3.18
N LEU A 48 7.77 -6.46 -3.78
CA LEU A 48 7.35 -7.67 -3.04
C LEU A 48 8.54 -8.38 -2.37
N GLU A 49 9.66 -8.53 -3.08
CA GLU A 49 10.88 -9.12 -2.50
C GLU A 49 11.45 -8.26 -1.38
N SER A 50 11.42 -6.93 -1.52
CA SER A 50 11.84 -6.02 -0.46
C SER A 50 10.96 -6.15 0.79
N ILE A 51 9.65 -6.27 0.62
CA ILE A 51 8.72 -6.52 1.75
C ILE A 51 9.10 -7.82 2.46
N LYS A 52 9.26 -8.93 1.72
CA LYS A 52 9.64 -10.23 2.28
C LYS A 52 10.97 -10.18 3.05
N ALA A 53 11.94 -9.39 2.57
CA ALA A 53 13.25 -9.25 3.18
C ALA A 53 13.26 -8.37 4.44
N LEU A 54 12.35 -7.40 4.55
CA LEU A 54 12.36 -6.39 5.62
C LEU A 54 11.39 -6.70 6.77
N VAL A 55 10.27 -7.38 6.51
CA VAL A 55 9.29 -7.67 7.55
C VAL A 55 9.64 -8.96 8.30
N PRO A 56 9.25 -9.11 9.58
CA PRO A 56 9.43 -10.38 10.28
C PRO A 56 8.79 -11.53 9.50
N GLN A 57 9.46 -12.68 9.41
CA GLN A 57 9.02 -13.82 8.58
C GLN A 57 7.55 -14.21 8.83
N LYS A 58 7.10 -14.22 10.09
CA LYS A 58 5.71 -14.52 10.48
C LYS A 58 4.66 -13.50 9.98
N MET A 59 5.11 -12.32 9.56
CA MET A 59 4.27 -11.21 9.11
C MET A 59 4.28 -11.04 7.59
N VAL A 60 5.03 -11.86 6.85
CA VAL A 60 5.18 -11.73 5.39
C VAL A 60 3.82 -11.79 4.70
N GLU A 61 3.01 -12.81 5.00
CA GLU A 61 1.71 -13.00 4.35
C GLU A 61 0.75 -11.82 4.58
N VAL A 62 0.68 -11.30 5.82
CA VAL A 62 -0.14 -10.14 6.17
C VAL A 62 0.32 -8.89 5.40
N ASN A 63 1.63 -8.65 5.29
CA ASN A 63 2.15 -7.50 4.57
C ASN A 63 1.97 -7.63 3.05
N LEU A 64 2.08 -8.83 2.48
CA LEU A 64 1.78 -9.06 1.07
C LEU A 64 0.30 -8.80 0.75
N ARG A 65 -0.62 -9.23 1.62
CA ARG A 65 -2.05 -8.89 1.50
C ARG A 65 -2.29 -7.39 1.62
N ALA A 66 -1.63 -6.72 2.56
CA ALA A 66 -1.70 -5.28 2.72
C ALA A 66 -1.25 -4.53 1.46
N PHE A 67 -0.13 -4.95 0.84
CA PHE A 67 0.35 -4.39 -0.42
C PHE A 67 -0.71 -4.51 -1.52
N GLU A 68 -1.27 -5.71 -1.74
CA GLU A 68 -2.28 -5.89 -2.78
C GLU A 68 -3.56 -5.09 -2.50
N ALA A 69 -4.00 -5.02 -1.24
CA ALA A 69 -5.17 -4.23 -0.85
C ALA A 69 -5.00 -2.74 -1.20
N GLY A 70 -3.82 -2.17 -0.91
CA GLY A 70 -3.51 -0.79 -1.27
C GLY A 70 -3.48 -0.57 -2.78
N LYS A 71 -2.86 -1.50 -3.52
CA LYS A 71 -2.79 -1.44 -4.99
C LYS A 71 -4.18 -1.46 -5.63
N GLN A 72 -5.00 -2.45 -5.27
CA GLN A 72 -6.37 -2.60 -5.77
C GLN A 72 -7.21 -1.36 -5.47
N LYS A 73 -7.10 -0.81 -4.25
CA LYS A 73 -7.90 0.35 -3.85
C LYS A 73 -7.69 1.56 -4.75
N VAL A 74 -6.47 1.77 -5.23
CA VAL A 74 -6.11 2.87 -6.13
C VAL A 74 -6.54 2.58 -7.57
N GLU A 75 -6.44 1.33 -8.02
CA GLU A 75 -6.88 0.89 -9.36
C GLU A 75 -8.40 1.00 -9.54
N GLU A 76 -9.17 0.82 -8.46
CA GLU A 76 -10.64 0.96 -8.45
C GLU A 76 -11.15 2.42 -8.33
N SER A 77 -10.27 3.38 -8.05
CA SER A 77 -10.62 4.78 -7.71
C SER A 77 -10.51 5.79 -8.85
#